data_AF-C3XQ65-F1
#
_entry.id   AF-C3XQ65-F1
#
_cell.length_a   1.000
_cell.length_b   1.000
_cell.length_c   1.000
_cell.angle_alpha   90.00
_cell.angle_beta   90.00
_cell.angle_gamma   90.00
#
_symmetry.space_group_name_H-M   'P 1'
#
loop_
_entity.id
_entity.type
_entity.pdbx_description
1 polymer ?
#
loop_
_entity_poly.entity_id
_entity_poly.type
_entity_poly.pdbx_seq_one_letter_code
_entity_poly.pdbx_strand_id
1 'polypeptide(L)'
;MAVTVIIATYTANLAAFLTVARMSSGINSVEDLANQKKIPYGTVSNSQPESFFEFSKIEHFARMYDFMTSRNTFVETSEEGIQRVHDPNDDYAFIWDSAVLDYEAEQEPCEIMTVGRLFGKIGYGFGLPMQSLYTERFSLEIMKLRKSGEIDKLKRKWYDGPCKHQISGAVTTAAGNTLDFKSMAGVFYCLFGGVMFGCLVVLIEWCVAAHKEVHPHKPEGSYHFPFNLLD
;
A
#
# COMPACT_ATOMS: atom_id res chain seq x y z
N MET A 1 -2.49 -20.83 31.44
CA MET A 1 -3.44 -21.06 30.32
C MET A 1 -4.03 -19.75 29.79
N ALA A 2 -4.61 -18.87 30.62
CA ALA A 2 -5.17 -17.59 30.10
C ALA A 2 -4.12 -16.64 29.50
N VAL A 3 -2.96 -16.48 30.15
CA VAL A 3 -1.89 -15.56 29.69
C VAL A 3 -1.33 -15.96 28.33
N THR A 4 -1.12 -17.27 28.09
CA THR A 4 -0.61 -17.77 26.80
C THR A 4 -1.60 -17.53 25.66
N VAL A 5 -2.90 -17.62 25.93
CA VAL A 5 -3.96 -17.34 24.95
C VAL A 5 -4.00 -15.86 24.57
N ILE A 6 -3.83 -14.96 25.55
CA ILE A 6 -3.82 -13.51 25.32
C ILE A 6 -2.62 -13.10 24.47
N ILE A 7 -1.42 -13.57 24.82
CA ILE A 7 -0.19 -13.26 24.07
C ILE A 7 -0.28 -13.82 22.65
N ALA A 8 -0.77 -15.05 22.48
CA ALA A 8 -0.94 -15.65 21.16
C ALA A 8 -1.95 -14.86 20.30
N THR A 9 -3.07 -14.41 20.87
CA THR A 9 -4.10 -13.65 20.14
C THR A 9 -3.60 -12.25 19.75
N TYR A 10 -2.87 -11.56 20.64
CA TYR A 10 -2.24 -10.27 20.33
C TYR A 10 -1.20 -10.41 19.22
N THR A 11 -0.35 -11.44 19.30
CA THR A 11 0.69 -11.71 18.30
C THR A 11 0.07 -12.08 16.95
N ALA A 12 -1.01 -12.87 16.95
CA ALA A 12 -1.75 -13.24 15.74
C ALA A 12 -2.42 -12.02 15.07
N ASN A 13 -3.06 -11.15 15.87
CA ASN A 13 -3.70 -9.95 15.35
C ASN A 13 -2.67 -8.93 14.80
N LEU A 14 -1.54 -8.77 15.50
CA LEU A 14 -0.43 -7.93 15.03
C LEU A 14 0.16 -8.48 13.72
N ALA A 15 0.40 -9.79 13.62
CA ALA A 15 0.90 -10.43 12.41
C ALA A 15 -0.08 -10.26 11.24
N ALA A 16 -1.38 -10.41 11.48
CA ALA A 16 -2.42 -10.16 10.48
C ALA A 16 -2.46 -8.68 10.03
N PHE A 17 -2.30 -7.74 10.97
CA PHE A 17 -2.24 -6.32 10.61
C PHE A 17 -1.00 -5.99 9.78
N LEU A 18 0.16 -6.53 10.15
CA LEU A 18 1.42 -6.33 9.42
C LEU A 18 1.41 -6.97 8.03
N THR A 19 0.67 -8.07 7.82
CA THR A 19 0.51 -8.67 6.50
C THR A 19 -0.48 -7.90 5.62
N VAL A 20 -1.56 -7.35 6.20
CA VAL A 20 -2.55 -6.52 5.48
C VAL A 20 -1.97 -5.17 5.07
N ALA A 21 -1.19 -4.52 5.94
CA ALA A 21 -0.52 -3.26 5.63
C ALA A 21 0.44 -3.37 4.42
N ARG A 22 0.95 -4.57 4.14
CA ARG A 22 1.84 -4.86 2.99
C ARG A 22 1.10 -5.07 1.66
N MET A 23 -0.22 -5.27 1.68
CA MET A 23 -1.06 -5.43 0.48
C MET A 23 -1.85 -4.16 0.12
N SER A 24 -1.75 -3.10 0.93
CA SER A 24 -2.49 -1.88 0.73
C SER A 24 -1.75 -0.93 -0.22
N SER A 25 -1.80 -1.18 -1.53
CA SER A 25 -1.92 -0.03 -2.43
C SER A 25 -3.24 0.62 -2.04
N GLY A 26 -3.23 1.89 -1.60
CA GLY A 26 -4.43 2.57 -1.11
C GLY A 26 -5.57 2.67 -2.14
N ILE A 27 -5.30 2.25 -3.38
CA ILE A 27 -6.23 2.15 -4.50
C ILE A 27 -6.27 0.67 -4.93
N ASN A 28 -7.48 0.09 -5.00
CA ASN A 28 -7.69 -1.27 -5.52
C ASN A 28 -8.60 -1.28 -6.75
N SER A 29 -9.26 -0.16 -7.05
CA SER A 29 -10.25 -0.03 -8.10
C SER A 29 -10.26 1.40 -8.67
N VAL A 30 -10.84 1.55 -9.87
CA VAL A 30 -11.02 2.86 -10.50
C VAL A 30 -12.00 3.72 -9.70
N GLU A 31 -12.95 3.09 -9.01
CA GLU A 31 -13.90 3.75 -8.13
C GLU A 31 -13.22 4.35 -6.89
N ASP A 32 -12.23 3.65 -6.31
CA ASP A 32 -11.43 4.20 -5.21
C ASP A 32 -10.68 5.46 -5.67
N LEU A 33 -10.12 5.40 -6.89
CA LEU A 33 -9.41 6.52 -7.51
C LEU A 33 -10.34 7.72 -7.78
N ALA A 34 -11.58 7.46 -8.21
CA ALA A 34 -12.59 8.49 -8.45
C ALA A 34 -13.10 9.15 -7.15
N ASN A 35 -13.12 8.42 -6.04
CA ASN A 35 -13.62 8.91 -4.76
C ASN A 35 -12.57 9.69 -3.95
N GLN A 36 -11.29 9.54 -4.27
CA GLN A 36 -10.18 10.27 -3.65
C GLN A 36 -9.71 11.44 -4.52
N LYS A 37 -9.01 12.41 -3.91
CA LYS A 37 -8.44 13.60 -4.61
C LYS A 37 -6.94 13.82 -4.33
N LYS A 38 -6.32 12.89 -3.60
CA LYS A 38 -4.92 12.95 -3.16
C LYS A 38 -3.97 12.61 -4.30
N ILE A 39 -4.24 11.51 -5.00
CA ILE A 39 -3.44 10.97 -6.10
C ILE A 39 -4.02 11.54 -7.40
N PRO A 40 -3.32 12.45 -8.10
CA PRO A 40 -3.69 12.85 -9.45
C PRO A 40 -3.71 11.64 -10.39
N TYR A 41 -4.62 11.65 -11.34
CA TYR A 41 -4.73 10.63 -12.37
C TYR A 41 -5.06 11.29 -13.70
N GLY A 42 -4.69 10.63 -14.80
CA GLY A 42 -4.90 11.18 -16.13
C GLY A 42 -4.69 10.14 -17.22
N THR A 43 -4.99 10.56 -18.45
CA THR A 43 -4.83 9.77 -19.67
C THR A 43 -4.23 10.66 -20.77
N VAL A 44 -3.94 10.08 -21.93
CA VAL A 44 -3.39 10.85 -23.06
C VAL A 44 -4.47 11.77 -23.63
N SER A 45 -4.10 12.99 -24.01
CA SER A 45 -4.99 13.95 -24.64
C SER A 45 -5.37 13.51 -26.07
N ASN A 46 -6.55 13.95 -26.52
CA ASN A 46 -7.17 13.60 -27.80
C ASN A 46 -7.21 12.09 -28.09
N SER A 47 -7.38 11.29 -27.04
CA SER A 47 -7.31 9.82 -27.11
C SER A 47 -8.66 9.14 -26.88
N GLN A 48 -8.76 7.86 -27.26
CA GLN A 48 -9.97 7.09 -27.02
C GLN A 48 -10.34 6.97 -25.53
N PRO A 49 -9.40 6.73 -24.59
CA PRO A 49 -9.70 6.78 -23.17
C PRO A 49 -10.26 8.13 -22.71
N GLU A 50 -9.73 9.26 -23.21
CA GLU A 50 -10.29 10.58 -22.88
C GLU A 50 -11.75 10.70 -23.32
N SER A 51 -12.04 10.39 -24.58
CA SER A 51 -13.42 10.41 -25.09
C SER A 51 -14.34 9.45 -24.34
N PHE A 52 -13.81 8.32 -23.85
CA PHE A 52 -14.59 7.41 -23.01
C PHE A 52 -15.04 8.09 -21.71
N PHE A 53 -14.16 8.84 -21.05
CA PHE A 53 -14.50 9.57 -19.82
C PHE A 53 -15.43 10.76 -20.10
N GLU A 54 -15.20 11.49 -21.19
CA GLU A 54 -16.01 12.64 -21.62
C GLU A 54 -17.47 12.24 -21.91
N PHE A 55 -17.67 11.17 -22.69
CA PHE A 55 -19.01 10.73 -23.10
C PHE A 55 -19.64 9.70 -22.13
N SER A 56 -18.99 9.43 -21.00
CA SER A 56 -19.50 8.46 -20.05
C SER A 56 -20.77 8.95 -19.35
N LYS A 57 -21.82 8.12 -19.31
CA LYS A 57 -23.05 8.39 -18.56
C LYS A 57 -22.96 7.96 -17.10
N ILE A 58 -21.85 7.34 -16.71
CA ILE A 58 -21.66 6.79 -15.37
C ILE A 58 -21.04 7.90 -14.50
N GLU A 59 -21.70 8.19 -13.37
CA GLU A 59 -21.36 9.33 -12.51
C GLU A 59 -19.89 9.38 -12.07
N HIS A 60 -19.30 8.24 -11.69
CA HIS A 60 -17.90 8.23 -11.26
C HIS A 60 -16.92 8.51 -12.42
N PHE A 61 -17.21 8.05 -13.64
CA PHE A 61 -16.36 8.35 -14.81
C PHE A 61 -16.51 9.80 -15.28
N ALA A 62 -17.71 10.37 -15.24
CA ALA A 62 -17.91 11.78 -15.52
C ALA A 62 -17.18 12.67 -14.50
N ARG A 63 -17.26 12.35 -13.20
CA ARG A 63 -16.49 13.05 -12.15
C ARG A 63 -14.98 12.94 -12.36
N MET A 64 -14.49 11.80 -12.85
CA MET A 64 -13.08 11.64 -13.21
C MET A 64 -12.68 12.56 -14.36
N TYR A 65 -13.52 12.68 -15.40
CA TYR A 65 -13.28 13.62 -16.50
C TYR A 65 -13.19 15.06 -16.02
N ASP A 66 -14.13 15.49 -15.17
CA ASP A 66 -14.14 16.83 -14.58
C ASP A 66 -12.88 17.09 -13.73
N PHE A 67 -12.43 16.07 -12.99
CA PHE A 67 -11.18 16.15 -12.22
C PHE A 67 -9.97 16.31 -13.14
N MET A 68 -9.87 15.50 -14.20
CA MET A 68 -8.76 15.54 -15.15
C MET A 68 -8.69 16.89 -15.87
N THR A 69 -9.85 17.40 -16.28
CA THR A 69 -9.98 18.69 -16.98
C THR A 69 -9.69 19.87 -16.06
N SER A 70 -10.23 19.88 -14.84
CA SER A 70 -10.04 20.99 -13.89
C SER A 70 -8.60 21.12 -13.39
N ARG A 71 -7.86 20.01 -13.34
CA ARG A 71 -6.46 19.98 -12.89
C ARG A 71 -5.44 19.88 -14.02
N ASN A 72 -5.90 19.79 -15.27
CA ASN A 72 -5.07 19.58 -16.45
C ASN A 72 -4.06 18.43 -16.27
N THR A 73 -4.55 17.25 -15.87
CA THR A 73 -3.70 16.07 -15.60
C THR A 73 -3.47 15.19 -16.82
N PHE A 74 -3.95 15.60 -18.00
CA PHE A 74 -3.69 14.91 -19.25
C PHE A 74 -2.21 14.97 -19.64
N VAL A 75 -1.77 13.97 -20.39
CA VAL A 75 -0.41 13.88 -20.96
C VAL A 75 -0.49 13.86 -22.49
N GLU A 76 0.57 14.24 -23.19
CA GLU A 76 0.55 14.31 -24.67
C GLU A 76 0.83 12.95 -25.31
N THR A 77 1.63 12.09 -24.67
CA THR A 77 1.95 10.75 -25.18
C THR A 77 1.87 9.66 -24.12
N SER A 78 1.78 8.40 -24.57
CA SER A 78 1.84 7.24 -23.67
C SER A 78 3.16 7.17 -22.91
N GLU A 79 4.26 7.50 -23.57
CA GLU A 79 5.60 7.44 -22.99
C GLU A 79 5.77 8.49 -21.89
N GLU A 80 5.23 9.69 -22.08
CA GLU A 80 5.20 10.73 -21.04
C GLU A 80 4.38 10.26 -19.83
N GLY A 81 3.21 9.67 -20.08
CA GLY A 81 2.38 9.10 -19.02
C GLY A 81 3.09 8.01 -18.21
N ILE A 82 3.80 7.11 -18.87
CA ILE A 82 4.59 6.06 -18.23
C ILE A 82 5.75 6.66 -17.43
N GLN A 83 6.53 7.57 -18.03
CA GLN A 83 7.65 8.23 -17.35
C GLN A 83 7.22 8.98 -16.10
N ARG A 84 6.04 9.61 -16.14
CA ARG A 84 5.47 10.33 -15.01
C ARG A 84 5.11 9.41 -13.84
N VAL A 85 4.63 8.19 -14.12
CA VAL A 85 4.37 7.18 -13.08
C VAL A 85 5.67 6.65 -12.46
N HIS A 86 6.76 6.63 -13.21
CA HIS A 86 8.07 6.26 -12.68
C HIS A 86 8.72 7.33 -11.78
N ASP A 87 8.24 8.58 -11.79
CA ASP A 87 8.81 9.62 -10.93
C ASP A 87 8.36 9.41 -9.47
N PRO A 88 9.27 9.11 -8.53
CA PRO A 88 8.91 8.90 -7.13
C PRO A 88 8.41 10.18 -6.42
N ASN A 89 8.57 11.35 -7.04
CA ASN A 89 8.09 12.62 -6.50
C ASN A 89 6.69 12.99 -6.99
N ASP A 90 6.16 12.32 -8.01
CA ASP A 90 4.83 12.54 -8.55
C ASP A 90 3.94 11.31 -8.29
N ASP A 91 3.06 11.40 -7.29
CA ASP A 91 2.07 10.37 -6.98
C ASP A 91 0.96 10.34 -8.07
N TYR A 92 1.31 9.97 -9.30
CA TYR A 92 0.43 10.00 -10.47
C TYR A 92 -0.05 8.60 -10.87
N ALA A 93 -1.34 8.46 -11.14
CA ALA A 93 -1.93 7.23 -11.68
C ALA A 93 -2.29 7.40 -13.17
N PHE A 94 -1.58 6.68 -14.02
CA PHE A 94 -1.81 6.72 -15.46
C PHE A 94 -2.89 5.72 -15.89
N ILE A 95 -3.87 6.20 -16.64
CA ILE A 95 -4.96 5.41 -17.19
C ILE A 95 -4.73 5.26 -18.69
N TRP A 96 -4.50 4.03 -19.14
CA TRP A 96 -4.23 3.72 -20.55
C TRP A 96 -4.67 2.30 -20.93
N ASP A 97 -4.34 1.87 -22.14
CA ASP A 97 -4.65 0.52 -22.60
C ASP A 97 -3.90 -0.53 -21.79
N SER A 98 -4.68 -1.48 -21.26
CA SER A 98 -4.21 -2.69 -20.59
C SER A 98 -3.11 -3.44 -21.32
N ALA A 99 -3.12 -3.52 -22.65
CA ALA A 99 -2.09 -4.24 -23.39
C ALA A 99 -0.72 -3.55 -23.28
N VAL A 100 -0.70 -2.22 -23.34
CA VAL A 100 0.54 -1.44 -23.17
C VAL A 100 0.97 -1.49 -21.71
N LEU A 101 0.05 -1.27 -20.78
CA LEU A 101 0.37 -1.23 -19.35
C LEU A 101 0.83 -2.60 -18.80
N ASP A 102 0.20 -3.71 -19.23
CA ASP A 102 0.63 -5.07 -18.87
C ASP A 102 2.07 -5.33 -19.36
N TYR A 103 2.41 -4.84 -20.55
CA TYR A 103 3.75 -5.00 -21.09
C TYR A 103 4.79 -4.19 -20.29
N GLU A 104 4.52 -2.90 -20.05
CA GLU A 104 5.43 -2.01 -19.32
C GLU A 104 5.62 -2.45 -17.85
N ALA A 105 4.57 -2.95 -17.19
CA ALA A 105 4.67 -3.50 -15.84
C ALA A 105 5.55 -4.74 -15.74
N GLU A 106 5.77 -5.45 -16.85
CA GLU A 106 6.64 -6.60 -16.91
C GLU A 106 8.09 -6.28 -17.31
N GLN A 107 8.39 -5.02 -17.69
CA GLN A 107 9.74 -4.55 -18.01
C GLN A 107 10.50 -4.00 -16.80
N GLU A 108 11.84 -4.07 -16.85
CA GLU A 108 12.69 -3.42 -15.83
C GLU A 108 12.47 -1.90 -15.85
N PRO A 109 12.36 -1.23 -14.69
CA PRO A 109 12.79 -1.66 -13.34
C PRO A 109 11.75 -2.38 -12.45
N CYS A 110 10.61 -2.86 -12.98
CA CYS A 110 9.56 -3.54 -12.18
C CYS A 110 8.93 -2.68 -11.08
N GLU A 111 8.95 -1.35 -11.21
CA GLU A 111 8.49 -0.41 -10.19
C GLU A 111 6.99 -0.11 -10.28
N ILE A 112 6.38 -0.36 -11.45
CA ILE A 112 4.98 -0.07 -11.73
C ILE A 112 4.15 -1.36 -11.71
N MET A 113 2.88 -1.22 -11.38
CA MET A 113 1.92 -2.33 -11.37
C MET A 113 0.56 -1.88 -11.92
N THR A 114 -0.10 -2.77 -12.64
CA THR A 114 -1.49 -2.55 -13.06
C THR A 114 -2.45 -2.92 -11.92
N VAL A 115 -3.46 -2.08 -11.69
CA VAL A 115 -4.40 -2.23 -10.57
C VAL A 115 -5.83 -2.11 -11.05
N GLY A 116 -6.71 -2.90 -10.44
CA GLY A 116 -8.15 -2.83 -10.67
C GLY A 116 -8.62 -3.70 -11.83
N ARG A 117 -9.92 -3.61 -12.11
CA ARG A 117 -10.56 -4.36 -13.20
C ARG A 117 -10.57 -3.51 -14.47
N LEU A 118 -10.45 -4.19 -15.61
CA LEU A 118 -10.61 -3.56 -16.92
C LEU A 118 -12.01 -2.96 -17.06
N PHE A 119 -12.06 -1.67 -17.35
CA PHE A 119 -13.25 -0.93 -17.74
C PHE A 119 -13.13 -0.50 -19.20
N GLY A 120 -14.25 -0.08 -19.81
CA GLY A 120 -14.23 0.39 -21.20
C GLY A 120 -13.65 -0.65 -22.17
N LYS A 121 -14.11 -1.91 -22.10
CA LYS A 121 -13.56 -3.03 -22.88
C LYS A 121 -13.48 -2.68 -24.37
N ILE A 122 -12.27 -2.41 -24.83
CA ILE A 122 -11.91 -2.26 -26.23
C ILE A 122 -11.18 -3.51 -26.72
N GLY A 123 -11.21 -3.74 -28.02
CA GLY A 123 -10.59 -4.92 -28.64
C GLY A 123 -9.82 -4.54 -29.89
N TYR A 124 -8.64 -5.14 -30.04
CA TYR A 124 -7.84 -5.05 -31.26
C TYR A 124 -8.42 -5.95 -32.35
N GLY A 125 -8.39 -5.47 -33.59
CA GLY A 125 -8.88 -6.21 -34.76
C GLY A 125 -8.08 -5.90 -36.01
N PHE A 126 -8.12 -6.83 -36.97
CA PHE A 126 -7.49 -6.62 -38.28
C PHE A 126 -8.46 -5.89 -39.22
N GLY A 127 -8.02 -4.75 -39.76
CA GLY A 127 -8.75 -4.02 -40.79
C GLY A 127 -8.53 -4.63 -42.17
N LEU A 128 -9.61 -5.05 -42.83
CA LEU A 128 -9.61 -5.50 -44.23
C LEU A 128 -10.42 -4.53 -45.09
N PRO A 129 -10.14 -4.41 -46.40
CA PRO A 129 -10.96 -3.60 -47.30
C PRO A 129 -12.44 -3.98 -47.22
N MET A 130 -13.32 -2.99 -47.36
CA MET A 130 -14.76 -3.23 -47.39
C MET A 130 -15.09 -4.28 -48.46
N GLN A 131 -15.95 -5.24 -48.10
CA GLN A 131 -16.39 -6.36 -48.96
C GLN A 131 -15.28 -7.34 -49.39
N SER A 132 -14.18 -7.43 -48.64
CA SER A 132 -13.14 -8.43 -48.88
C SER A 132 -13.67 -9.86 -48.68
N LEU A 133 -13.43 -10.74 -49.67
CA LEU A 133 -13.73 -12.18 -49.63
C LEU A 133 -12.98 -12.94 -48.52
N TYR A 134 -11.92 -12.34 -47.98
CA TYR A 134 -11.09 -12.95 -46.95
C TYR A 134 -11.58 -12.67 -45.53
N THR A 135 -12.47 -11.69 -45.33
CA THR A 135 -12.92 -11.24 -44.01
C THR A 135 -13.49 -12.37 -43.16
N GLU A 136 -14.37 -13.19 -43.75
CA GLU A 136 -14.97 -14.34 -43.07
C GLU A 136 -13.92 -15.41 -42.73
N ARG A 137 -13.06 -15.75 -43.70
CA ARG A 137 -12.00 -16.75 -43.52
C ARG A 137 -11.02 -16.34 -42.42
N PHE A 138 -10.56 -15.09 -42.42
CA PHE A 138 -9.68 -14.57 -41.36
C PHE A 138 -10.35 -14.62 -40.00
N SER A 139 -11.61 -14.21 -39.90
CA SER A 139 -12.35 -14.22 -38.64
C SER A 139 -12.45 -15.64 -38.06
N LEU A 140 -12.75 -16.64 -38.90
CA LEU A 140 -12.82 -18.04 -38.48
C LEU A 140 -11.47 -18.58 -38.00
N GLU A 141 -10.37 -18.27 -38.70
CA GLU A 141 -9.03 -18.70 -38.28
C GLU A 141 -8.60 -18.04 -36.96
N ILE A 142 -8.91 -16.75 -36.76
CA ILE A 142 -8.66 -16.06 -35.48
C ILE A 142 -9.45 -16.71 -34.34
N MET A 143 -10.71 -17.09 -34.58
CA MET A 143 -11.51 -17.82 -33.59
C MET A 143 -10.91 -19.18 -33.25
N LYS A 144 -10.36 -19.92 -34.24
CA LYS A 144 -9.66 -21.19 -33.99
C LYS A 144 -8.42 -20.98 -33.13
N LEU A 145 -7.58 -19.98 -33.44
CA LEU A 145 -6.38 -19.64 -32.66
C LEU A 145 -6.71 -19.24 -31.21
N ARG A 146 -7.81 -18.50 -31.02
CA ARG A 146 -8.31 -18.15 -29.69
C ARG A 146 -8.80 -19.40 -28.93
N LYS A 147 -9.55 -20.29 -29.59
CA LYS A 147 -10.07 -21.52 -28.97
C LYS A 147 -8.96 -22.51 -28.64
N SER A 148 -7.91 -22.59 -29.45
CA SER A 148 -6.76 -23.46 -29.19
C SER A 148 -5.79 -22.90 -28.14
N GLY A 149 -5.96 -21.65 -27.70
CA GLY A 149 -5.07 -20.99 -26.74
C GLY A 149 -3.72 -20.55 -27.33
N GLU A 150 -3.57 -20.56 -28.67
CA GLU A 150 -2.33 -20.11 -29.32
C GLU A 150 -2.13 -18.60 -29.15
N ILE A 151 -3.21 -17.82 -29.11
CA ILE A 151 -3.15 -16.38 -28.81
C ILE A 151 -2.59 -16.13 -27.41
N ASP A 152 -3.00 -16.92 -26.41
CA ASP A 152 -2.49 -16.79 -25.04
C ASP A 152 -1.02 -17.21 -24.92
N LYS A 153 -0.60 -18.17 -25.74
CA LYS A 153 0.81 -18.57 -25.86
C LYS A 153 1.65 -17.46 -26.50
N LEU A 154 1.13 -16.79 -27.53
CA LEU A 154 1.77 -15.63 -28.14
C LEU A 154 1.81 -14.44 -27.17
N LYS A 155 0.72 -14.15 -26.45
CA LYS A 155 0.71 -13.09 -25.42
C LYS A 155 1.84 -13.34 -24.43
N ARG A 156 1.89 -14.53 -23.82
CA ARG A 156 2.98 -14.88 -22.89
C ARG A 156 4.36 -14.75 -23.52
N LYS A 157 4.55 -15.23 -24.75
CA LYS A 157 5.86 -15.14 -25.42
C LYS A 157 6.37 -13.71 -25.59
N TRP A 158 5.48 -12.74 -25.84
CA TRP A 158 5.86 -11.37 -26.16
C TRP A 158 5.71 -10.39 -24.99
N TYR A 159 4.86 -10.72 -24.01
CA TYR A 159 4.61 -9.89 -22.84
C TYR A 159 5.46 -10.33 -21.65
N ASP A 160 5.75 -11.63 -21.51
CA ASP A 160 6.47 -12.16 -20.36
C ASP A 160 7.86 -11.54 -20.27
N GLY A 161 8.02 -10.63 -19.33
CA GLY A 161 9.25 -9.89 -19.08
C GLY A 161 10.02 -10.38 -17.85
N PRO A 162 11.21 -9.80 -17.59
CA PRO A 162 12.04 -10.15 -16.43
C PRO A 162 11.32 -9.98 -15.08
N CYS A 163 10.35 -9.07 -14.98
CA CYS A 163 9.61 -8.78 -13.75
C CYS A 163 8.53 -9.82 -13.40
N LYS A 164 8.17 -10.71 -14.33
CA LYS A 164 7.13 -11.73 -14.12
C LYS A 164 7.44 -12.65 -12.93
N HIS A 165 8.71 -12.91 -12.67
CA HIS A 165 9.17 -13.73 -11.55
C HIS A 165 9.14 -13.01 -10.20
N GLN A 166 9.06 -11.68 -10.16
CA GLN A 166 8.98 -10.92 -8.91
C GLN A 166 7.57 -10.97 -8.30
N ILE A 167 6.52 -10.99 -9.14
CA ILE A 167 5.13 -11.06 -8.67
C ILE A 167 4.75 -12.49 -8.24
N SER A 168 5.22 -13.52 -8.97
CA SER A 168 5.08 -14.91 -8.51
C SER A 168 6.01 -15.23 -7.34
N GLY A 169 7.17 -14.55 -7.29
CA GLY A 169 8.07 -14.54 -6.14
C GLY A 169 7.47 -13.85 -4.93
N ALA A 170 6.57 -12.88 -5.06
CA ALA A 170 5.92 -12.25 -3.90
C ALA A 170 4.92 -13.19 -3.18
N VAL A 171 4.45 -14.24 -3.87
CA VAL A 171 3.54 -15.24 -3.28
C VAL A 171 4.29 -16.47 -2.74
N THR A 172 5.48 -16.81 -3.24
CA THR A 172 6.27 -17.98 -2.76
C THR A 172 7.66 -17.67 -2.21
N THR A 173 8.07 -16.42 -2.26
CA THR A 173 9.25 -15.88 -1.58
C THR A 173 8.85 -14.52 -1.03
N ALA A 174 8.37 -14.53 0.21
CA ALA A 174 8.71 -13.47 1.14
C ALA A 174 10.24 -13.35 1.18
N ALA A 175 10.84 -12.74 0.15
CA ALA A 175 12.14 -12.11 0.24
C ALA A 175 11.94 -11.11 1.37
N GLY A 176 12.50 -11.46 2.52
CA GLY A 176 12.26 -10.76 3.76
C GLY A 176 12.66 -9.31 3.60
N ASN A 177 11.68 -8.44 3.35
CA ASN A 177 11.74 -7.08 3.85
C ASN A 177 11.77 -7.22 5.37
N THR A 178 13.00 -7.25 5.87
CA THR A 178 13.35 -7.24 7.28
C THR A 178 12.52 -6.16 7.96
N LEU A 179 12.04 -6.46 9.16
CA LEU A 179 11.27 -5.49 9.95
C LEU A 179 12.13 -4.24 10.13
N ASP A 180 11.79 -3.19 9.38
CA ASP A 180 12.55 -1.94 9.39
C ASP A 180 12.52 -1.31 10.79
N PHE A 181 13.63 -0.70 11.21
CA PHE A 181 13.78 -0.10 12.54
C PHE A 181 12.68 0.91 12.85
N LYS A 182 12.14 1.56 11.81
CA LYS A 182 11.02 2.50 11.89
C LYS A 182 9.75 1.85 12.44
N SER A 183 9.52 0.57 12.17
CA SER A 183 8.34 -0.18 12.64
C SER A 183 8.46 -0.61 14.10
N MET A 184 9.69 -0.70 14.64
CA MET A 184 9.98 -1.06 16.04
C MET A 184 10.35 0.13 16.92
N ALA A 185 10.39 1.35 16.37
CA ALA A 185 10.78 2.57 17.09
C ALA A 185 9.96 2.78 18.39
N GLY A 186 8.67 2.45 18.38
CA GLY A 186 7.81 2.54 19.57
C GLY A 186 8.29 1.68 20.74
N VAL A 187 8.83 0.49 20.48
CA VAL A 187 9.36 -0.41 21.53
C VAL A 187 10.61 0.18 22.16
N PHE A 188 11.49 0.78 21.35
CA PHE A 188 12.69 1.45 21.86
C PHE A 188 12.34 2.67 22.72
N TYR A 189 11.36 3.49 22.31
CA TYR A 189 10.91 4.62 23.12
C TYR A 189 10.33 4.18 24.47
N CYS A 190 9.53 3.13 24.50
CA CYS A 190 9.01 2.56 25.76
C CYS A 190 10.15 2.05 26.66
N LEU A 191 11.16 1.39 26.09
CA LEU A 191 12.33 0.92 26.84
C LEU A 191 13.10 2.09 27.47
N PHE A 192 13.45 3.11 26.68
CA PHE A 192 14.18 4.29 27.18
C PHE A 192 13.38 5.05 28.23
N GLY A 193 12.07 5.23 28.01
CA GLY A 193 11.18 5.87 28.99
C GLY A 193 11.12 5.10 30.31
N GLY A 194 11.03 3.77 30.25
CA GLY A 194 11.02 2.91 31.45
C GLY A 194 12.33 2.96 32.24
N VAL A 195 13.47 2.92 31.54
CA VAL A 195 14.80 3.04 32.17
C VAL A 195 14.96 4.42 32.82
N MET A 196 14.59 5.50 32.13
CA MET A 196 14.66 6.85 32.68
C MET A 196 13.79 7.01 33.93
N PHE A 197 12.55 6.51 33.89
CA PHE A 197 11.65 6.56 35.03
C PHE A 197 12.19 5.74 36.22
N GLY A 198 12.73 4.54 35.96
CA GLY A 198 13.37 3.73 36.99
C GLY A 198 14.58 4.42 37.63
N CYS A 199 15.45 5.04 36.83
CA CYS A 199 16.58 5.82 37.33
C CYS A 199 16.12 7.00 38.19
N LEU A 200 15.06 7.71 37.79
CA LEU A 200 14.50 8.82 38.58
C LEU A 200 13.96 8.35 39.93
N VAL A 201 13.24 7.23 39.98
CA VAL A 201 12.74 6.67 41.25
C VAL A 201 13.90 6.32 42.18
N VAL A 202 14.94 5.67 41.67
CA VAL A 202 16.14 5.32 42.45
C VAL A 202 16.86 6.57 42.96
N LEU A 203 16.99 7.62 42.14
CA LEU A 203 17.60 8.89 42.55
C LEU A 203 16.79 9.58 43.65
N ILE A 204 15.46 9.57 43.54
CA ILE A 204 14.57 10.15 44.56
C ILE A 204 14.70 9.38 45.88
N GLU A 205 14.68 8.05 45.85
CA GLU A 205 14.85 7.22 47.05
C GLU A 205 16.22 7.47 47.71
N TRP A 206 17.28 7.58 46.91
CA TRP A 206 18.60 7.94 47.41
C TRP A 206 18.58 9.33 48.06
N CYS A 207 18.05 10.35 47.39
CA CYS A 207 17.97 11.70 47.97
C CYS A 207 17.18 11.73 49.28
N VAL A 208 16.08 10.99 49.39
CA VAL A 208 15.29 10.87 50.62
C VAL A 208 16.08 10.16 51.73
N ALA A 209 16.79 9.07 51.39
CA ALA A 209 17.63 8.35 52.35
C ALA A 209 18.79 9.23 52.85
N ALA A 210 19.50 9.90 51.94
CA ALA A 210 20.59 10.82 52.27
C ALA A 210 20.10 12.02 53.11
N HIS A 211 18.91 12.56 52.83
CA HIS A 211 18.32 13.63 53.64
C HIS A 211 17.97 13.14 55.05
N LYS A 212 17.47 11.90 55.20
CA LYS A 212 17.23 11.29 56.53
C LYS A 212 18.51 11.04 57.31
N GLU A 213 19.62 10.74 56.64
CA GLU A 213 20.93 10.57 57.28
C GLU A 213 21.56 11.91 57.71
N VAL A 214 21.40 12.98 56.92
CA VAL A 214 21.93 14.33 57.23
C VAL A 214 21.08 15.06 58.28
N HIS A 215 19.77 14.81 58.33
CA HIS A 215 18.88 15.28 59.40
C HIS A 215 18.41 14.10 60.26
N PRO A 216 19.24 13.60 61.20
CA PRO A 216 18.77 12.64 62.19
C PRO A 216 17.70 13.34 63.03
N HIS A 217 16.44 12.90 62.89
CA HIS A 217 15.44 13.25 63.88
C HIS A 217 15.95 12.71 65.24
N LYS A 218 16.15 13.65 66.16
CA LYS A 218 16.40 13.45 67.60
C LYS A 218 15.53 12.28 68.12
N PRO A 219 16.07 11.32 68.90
CA PRO A 219 15.23 10.30 69.51
C PRO A 219 14.29 10.99 70.50
N GLU A 220 12.98 11.01 70.20
CA GLU A 220 12.00 11.29 71.23
C GLU A 220 11.90 10.03 72.10
N GLY A 221 12.57 10.13 73.25
CA GLY A 221 12.55 9.11 74.28
C GLY A 221 11.17 8.92 74.90
N SER A 222 10.99 7.70 75.40
CA SER A 222 10.49 7.44 76.75
C SER A 222 9.14 8.05 77.12
N TYR A 223 8.06 7.34 76.81
CA TYR A 223 6.84 7.43 77.60
C TYR A 223 6.83 6.33 78.66
N HIS A 224 7.38 6.62 79.84
CA HIS A 224 7.15 5.84 81.04
C HIS A 224 6.87 6.75 82.25
N PHE A 225 5.68 6.52 82.84
CA PHE A 225 5.21 6.83 84.21
C PHE A 225 4.74 8.27 84.55
N PRO A 226 3.83 8.48 85.55
CA PRO A 226 3.46 7.57 86.64
C PRO A 226 1.95 7.36 86.94
N PHE A 227 1.75 6.30 87.72
CA PHE A 227 0.70 6.04 88.71
C PHE A 227 0.02 7.28 89.31
N ASN A 228 -1.31 7.28 89.40
CA ASN A 228 -2.03 7.88 90.52
C ASN A 228 -3.30 7.07 90.82
N LEU A 229 -3.47 6.83 92.12
CA LEU A 229 -4.47 6.02 92.82
C LEU A 229 -5.53 6.97 93.44
N LEU A 230 -6.68 6.41 93.83
CA LEU A 230 -7.80 6.97 94.63
C LEU A 230 -8.86 7.72 93.79
N ASP A 231 -10.16 7.41 93.82
CA ASP A 231 -11.02 6.69 94.80
C ASP A 231 -11.84 5.54 94.18
#